data_AF-A0A505HNM6-F1
#
_entry.id   AF-A0A505HNM6-F1
#
_cell.length_a   1.000
_cell.length_b   1.000
_cell.length_c   1.000
_cell.angle_alpha   90.00
_cell.angle_beta   90.00
_cell.angle_gamma   90.00
#
_symmetry.space_group_name_H-M   'P 1'
#
loop_
_entity.id
_entity.type
_entity.pdbx_description
1 polymer ?
#
loop_
_entity_poly.entity_id
_entity_poly.type
_entity_poly.pdbx_seq_one_letter_code
_entity_poly.pdbx_strand_id
1 'polypeptide(L)'
;MTELLLSAGRGPAECAWALARLLSRLEAEAARRGLHTARVETVTGDRAGTYRSVLVRITGAGAEAFAAGWTGTLCWQAPSPYRTGHGRKNWYVTARPCRTDVVVTPFHEADVQFVPCRTGGPGGQHRNKASTAVRATHRPSGRTVVVDTERHLHLNRRIAVELLRQRIAADDDAARRAGVDARWRIHDDLVRGDPVRVERP
;
A
#
# COMPACT_ATOMS: atom_id res chain seq x y z
N MET A 1 9.01 -6.54 11.21
CA MET A 1 7.98 -7.09 10.29
C MET A 1 8.17 -6.41 8.95
N THR A 2 8.09 -7.14 7.85
CA THR A 2 8.21 -6.57 6.50
C THR A 2 7.30 -7.30 5.52
N GLU A 3 7.02 -6.67 4.39
CA GLU A 3 6.12 -7.18 3.36
C GLU A 3 6.78 -7.11 2.00
N LEU A 4 6.70 -8.21 1.25
CA LEU A 4 7.36 -8.41 -0.03
C LEU A 4 6.32 -8.83 -1.07
N LEU A 5 6.17 -8.05 -2.13
CA LEU A 5 5.32 -8.36 -3.27
C LEU A 5 6.14 -9.09 -4.33
N LEU A 6 5.79 -10.34 -4.62
CA LEU A 6 6.29 -11.10 -5.75
C LEU A 6 5.31 -10.97 -6.92
N SER A 7 5.81 -10.73 -8.13
CA SER A 7 5.00 -10.54 -9.32
C SER A 7 5.63 -11.17 -10.56
N ALA A 8 4.84 -11.95 -11.29
CA ALA A 8 5.19 -12.52 -12.59
C ALA A 8 5.11 -11.48 -13.73
N GLY A 9 4.63 -10.28 -13.42
CA GLY A 9 4.35 -9.20 -14.37
C GLY A 9 3.49 -9.66 -15.55
N ARG A 10 3.73 -9.08 -16.72
CA ARG A 10 3.11 -9.49 -17.99
C ARG A 10 3.92 -10.58 -18.72
N GLY A 11 4.56 -11.46 -17.96
CA GLY A 11 5.28 -12.62 -18.50
C GLY A 11 4.34 -13.71 -19.04
N PRO A 12 4.88 -14.70 -19.76
CA PRO A 12 4.10 -15.87 -20.18
C PRO A 12 3.69 -16.73 -18.97
N ALA A 13 2.82 -17.71 -19.16
CA ALA A 13 2.31 -18.57 -18.09
C ALA A 13 3.41 -19.25 -17.25
N GLU A 14 4.58 -19.53 -17.83
CA GLU A 14 5.73 -20.07 -17.09
C GLU A 14 6.26 -19.12 -16.01
N CYS A 15 6.11 -17.80 -16.15
CA CYS A 15 6.48 -16.85 -15.09
C CYS A 15 5.56 -16.98 -13.87
N ALA A 16 4.26 -17.23 -14.08
CA ALA A 16 3.32 -17.48 -12.98
C ALA A 16 3.61 -18.79 -12.25
N TRP A 17 4.06 -19.81 -12.99
CA TRP A 17 4.58 -21.06 -12.42
C TRP A 17 5.88 -20.86 -11.65
N ALA A 18 6.84 -20.13 -12.24
CA ALA A 18 8.11 -19.79 -11.61
C ALA A 18 7.91 -19.04 -10.29
N LEU A 19 6.96 -18.10 -10.24
CA LEU A 19 6.59 -17.41 -9.00
C LEU A 19 6.17 -18.40 -7.92
N ALA A 20 5.29 -19.35 -8.24
CA ALA A 20 4.87 -20.37 -7.27
C ALA A 20 6.06 -21.19 -6.73
N ARG A 21 7.02 -21.55 -7.59
CA ARG A 21 8.24 -22.27 -7.18
C ARG A 21 9.15 -21.42 -6.28
N LEU A 22 9.39 -20.18 -6.67
CA LEU A 22 10.20 -19.22 -5.91
C LEU A 22 9.57 -18.91 -4.55
N LEU A 23 8.24 -18.77 -4.50
CA LEU A 23 7.50 -18.55 -3.26
C LEU A 23 7.69 -19.73 -2.29
N SER A 24 7.54 -20.97 -2.76
CA SER A 24 7.79 -22.14 -1.91
C SER A 24 9.23 -22.20 -1.39
N ARG A 25 10.23 -21.80 -2.21
CA ARG A 25 11.63 -21.69 -1.77
C ARG A 25 11.80 -20.62 -0.69
N LEU A 26 11.20 -19.45 -0.88
CA LEU A 26 11.22 -18.35 0.09
C LEU A 26 10.63 -18.78 1.42
N GLU A 27 9.45 -19.40 1.42
CA GLU A 27 8.76 -19.86 2.63
C GLU A 27 9.58 -20.93 3.37
N ALA A 28 10.14 -21.90 2.65
CA ALA A 28 10.99 -22.93 3.25
C ALA A 28 12.31 -22.35 3.81
N GLU A 29 12.91 -21.38 3.14
CA GLU A 29 14.11 -20.71 3.65
C GLU A 29 13.81 -19.84 4.87
N ALA A 30 12.70 -19.12 4.86
CA ALA A 30 12.24 -18.33 6.00
C ALA A 30 12.02 -19.21 7.23
N ALA A 31 11.30 -20.33 7.07
CA ALA A 31 11.06 -21.30 8.14
C ALA A 31 12.36 -21.85 8.73
N ARG A 32 13.35 -22.21 7.90
CA ARG A 32 14.68 -22.67 8.36
C ARG A 32 15.44 -21.61 9.17
N ARG A 33 15.18 -20.33 8.93
CA ARG A 33 15.75 -19.20 9.67
C ARG A 33 14.92 -18.79 10.90
N GLY A 34 13.86 -19.54 11.23
CA GLY A 34 12.95 -19.21 12.33
C GLY A 34 12.05 -18.00 12.05
N LEU A 35 11.92 -17.59 10.79
CA LEU A 35 11.01 -16.53 10.36
C LEU A 35 9.62 -17.12 10.07
N HIS A 36 8.59 -16.35 10.34
CA HIS A 36 7.22 -16.70 10.01
C HIS A 36 6.76 -15.94 8.75
N THR A 37 6.15 -16.66 7.81
CA THR A 37 5.62 -16.10 6.55
C THR A 37 4.12 -16.30 6.46
N ALA A 38 3.38 -15.24 6.10
CA ALA A 38 1.95 -15.30 5.82
C ALA A 38 1.67 -14.68 4.45
N ARG A 39 0.87 -15.36 3.63
CA ARG A 39 0.37 -14.81 2.36
C ARG A 39 -0.80 -13.88 2.68
N VAL A 40 -0.59 -12.58 2.50
CA VAL A 40 -1.61 -11.55 2.81
C VAL A 40 -2.61 -11.44 1.66
N GLU A 41 -2.11 -11.50 0.43
CA GLU A 41 -2.91 -11.42 -0.78
C GLU A 41 -2.30 -12.30 -1.86
N THR A 42 -3.15 -12.91 -2.67
CA THR A 42 -2.74 -13.82 -3.74
C THR A 42 -3.62 -13.58 -4.95
N VAL A 43 -3.01 -13.31 -6.09
CA VAL A 43 -3.69 -13.27 -7.39
C VAL A 43 -3.33 -14.54 -8.14
N THR A 44 -4.33 -15.37 -8.40
CA THR A 44 -4.15 -16.65 -9.11
C THR A 44 -3.72 -16.42 -10.55
N GLY A 45 -2.89 -17.33 -11.07
CA GLY A 45 -2.55 -17.42 -12.48
C GLY A 45 -3.57 -18.23 -13.26
N ASP A 46 -3.41 -18.22 -14.59
CA ASP A 46 -4.32 -18.89 -15.53
C ASP A 46 -4.33 -20.42 -15.39
N ARG A 47 -3.34 -20.99 -14.71
CA ARG A 47 -3.20 -22.44 -14.47
C ARG A 47 -3.26 -22.74 -12.98
N ALA A 48 -3.81 -23.90 -12.62
CA ALA A 48 -3.91 -24.35 -11.24
C ALA A 48 -2.55 -24.34 -10.53
N GLY A 49 -2.52 -23.83 -9.29
CA GLY A 49 -1.31 -23.76 -8.47
C GLY A 49 -0.26 -22.75 -8.96
N THR A 50 -0.63 -21.83 -9.86
CA THR A 50 0.23 -20.72 -10.32
C THR A 50 -0.31 -19.38 -9.83
N TYR A 51 0.54 -18.36 -9.80
CA TYR A 51 0.17 -17.03 -9.28
C TYR A 51 0.68 -15.91 -10.20
N ARG A 52 -0.15 -14.89 -10.42
CA ARG A 52 0.27 -13.64 -11.10
C ARG A 52 1.06 -12.75 -10.15
N SER A 53 0.60 -12.65 -8.90
CA SER A 53 1.29 -11.94 -7.83
C SER A 53 0.91 -12.52 -6.47
N VAL A 54 1.82 -12.39 -5.50
CA VAL A 54 1.59 -12.77 -4.10
C VAL A 54 2.25 -11.73 -3.22
N LEU A 55 1.50 -11.19 -2.26
CA LEU A 55 2.03 -10.37 -1.19
C LEU A 55 2.30 -11.26 0.03
N VAL A 56 3.56 -11.31 0.46
CA VAL A 56 3.99 -12.11 1.61
C VAL A 56 4.41 -11.19 2.74
N ARG A 57 3.84 -11.40 3.92
CA ARG A 57 4.27 -10.79 5.17
C ARG A 57 5.26 -11.70 5.88
N ILE A 58 6.38 -11.13 6.30
CA ILE A 58 7.49 -11.83 6.94
C ILE A 58 7.72 -11.21 8.32
N THR A 59 7.65 -12.04 9.36
CA THR A 59 7.80 -11.65 10.76
C THR A 59 8.90 -12.48 11.44
N GLY A 60 9.48 -11.92 12.49
CA GLY A 60 10.63 -12.51 13.20
C GLY A 60 11.89 -11.62 13.15
N ALA A 61 12.90 -12.01 13.92
CA ALA A 61 14.18 -11.31 13.98
C ALA A 61 14.95 -11.48 12.66
N GLY A 62 15.38 -10.36 12.06
CA GLY A 62 16.09 -10.38 10.77
C GLY A 62 15.19 -10.46 9.53
N ALA A 63 13.86 -10.29 9.68
CA ALA A 63 12.92 -10.33 8.56
C ALA A 63 13.26 -9.33 7.44
N GLU A 64 13.74 -8.13 7.78
CA GLU A 64 14.12 -7.11 6.80
C GLU A 64 15.35 -7.52 5.97
N ALA A 65 16.42 -7.98 6.63
CA ALA A 65 17.61 -8.49 5.96
C ALA A 65 17.29 -9.71 5.09
N PHE A 66 16.40 -10.59 5.56
CA PHE A 66 15.92 -11.72 4.76
C PHE A 66 15.18 -11.25 3.50
N ALA A 67 14.21 -10.33 3.64
CA ALA A 67 13.46 -9.79 2.50
C ALA A 67 14.35 -9.02 1.51
N ALA A 68 15.40 -8.34 1.99
CA ALA A 68 16.38 -7.67 1.15
C ALA A 68 17.10 -8.65 0.21
N GLY A 69 17.47 -9.84 0.68
CA GLY A 69 18.08 -10.89 -0.15
C GLY A 69 17.14 -11.51 -1.19
N TRP A 70 15.84 -11.23 -1.09
CA TRP A 70 14.82 -11.62 -2.08
C TRP A 70 14.32 -10.42 -2.89
N THR A 71 14.83 -9.21 -2.67
CA THR A 71 14.36 -8.00 -3.35
C THR A 71 15.14 -7.77 -4.65
N GLY A 72 14.42 -7.67 -5.76
CA GLY A 72 14.96 -7.45 -7.10
C GLY A 72 14.33 -8.39 -8.13
N THR A 73 15.05 -8.63 -9.23
CA THR A 73 14.67 -9.60 -10.25
C THR A 73 15.12 -11.00 -9.84
N LEU A 74 14.17 -11.93 -9.69
CA LEU A 74 14.40 -13.34 -9.37
C LEU A 74 14.28 -14.18 -10.64
N CYS A 75 15.10 -15.22 -10.76
CA CYS A 75 15.04 -16.16 -11.87
C CYS A 75 14.81 -17.58 -11.36
N TRP A 76 13.75 -18.24 -11.83
CA TRP A 76 13.61 -19.68 -11.76
C TRP A 76 14.17 -20.30 -13.04
N GLN A 77 15.23 -21.10 -12.91
CA GLN A 77 15.89 -21.72 -14.04
C GLN A 77 15.49 -23.19 -14.17
N ALA A 78 14.57 -23.48 -15.09
CA ALA A 78 14.09 -24.83 -15.39
C ALA A 78 13.45 -24.90 -16.79
N PRO A 79 13.42 -26.07 -17.47
CA PRO A 79 12.64 -26.25 -18.70
C PRO A 79 11.18 -25.85 -18.53
N SER A 80 10.54 -25.36 -19.60
CA SER A 80 9.10 -25.05 -19.55
C SER A 80 8.30 -26.33 -19.27
N PRO A 81 7.42 -26.34 -18.25
CA PRO A 81 6.48 -27.45 -18.05
C PRO A 81 5.34 -27.44 -19.07
N TYR A 82 5.23 -26.40 -19.89
CA TYR A 82 4.08 -26.15 -20.77
C TYR A 82 4.42 -26.25 -22.25
N ARG A 83 5.70 -26.02 -22.60
CA ARG A 83 6.21 -26.09 -23.96
C ARG A 83 7.36 -27.10 -24.01
N THR A 84 7.03 -28.34 -24.35
CA THR A 84 8.01 -29.40 -24.59
C THR A 84 8.90 -29.04 -25.78
N GLY A 85 10.20 -29.40 -25.72
CA GLY A 85 11.17 -29.12 -26.79
C GLY A 85 11.62 -27.66 -26.95
N HIS A 86 11.01 -26.71 -26.22
CA HIS A 86 11.41 -25.31 -26.26
C HIS A 86 12.67 -25.06 -25.41
N GLY A 87 13.73 -24.49 -26.01
CA GLY A 87 15.05 -24.36 -25.37
C GLY A 87 15.17 -23.35 -24.21
N ARG A 88 14.19 -22.44 -24.03
CA ARG A 88 14.21 -21.44 -22.95
C ARG A 88 14.04 -22.09 -21.57
N LYS A 89 14.92 -21.72 -20.65
CA LYS A 89 14.92 -22.21 -19.26
C LYS A 89 14.84 -21.11 -18.19
N ASN A 90 14.93 -19.83 -18.57
CA ASN A 90 14.94 -18.72 -17.60
C ASN A 90 13.56 -18.05 -17.53
N TRP A 91 12.98 -18.04 -16.33
CA TRP A 91 11.68 -17.45 -16.02
C TRP A 91 11.84 -16.43 -14.90
N TYR A 92 11.49 -15.18 -15.18
CA TYR A 92 11.76 -14.05 -14.28
C TYR A 92 10.51 -13.61 -13.51
N VAL A 93 10.73 -13.20 -12.28
CA VAL A 93 9.72 -12.68 -11.32
C VAL A 93 10.33 -11.48 -10.60
N THR A 94 9.60 -10.39 -10.46
CA THR A 94 10.04 -9.26 -9.62
C THR A 94 9.60 -9.50 -8.19
N ALA A 95 10.47 -9.17 -7.24
CA ALA A 95 10.13 -9.09 -5.83
C ALA A 95 10.53 -7.71 -5.29
N ARG A 96 9.59 -6.97 -4.70
CA ARG A 96 9.85 -5.63 -4.15
C ARG A 96 9.14 -5.42 -2.81
N PRO A 97 9.75 -4.71 -1.86
CA PRO A 97 9.08 -4.30 -0.64
C PRO A 97 7.81 -3.52 -0.96
N CYS A 98 6.71 -3.88 -0.31
CA CYS A 98 5.43 -3.22 -0.50
C CYS A 98 4.73 -3.11 0.85
N ARG A 99 4.67 -1.91 1.41
CA ARG A 99 3.97 -1.66 2.67
C ARG A 99 2.48 -1.55 2.42
N THR A 100 1.70 -2.26 3.23
CA THR A 100 0.23 -2.26 3.12
C THR A 100 -0.49 -1.69 4.33
N ASP A 101 0.25 -1.31 5.36
CA ASP A 101 -0.32 -0.65 6.53
C ASP A 101 -0.76 0.77 6.15
N VAL A 102 -2.03 0.88 5.76
CA VAL A 102 -2.76 2.14 5.75
C VAL A 102 -3.19 2.37 7.20
N VAL A 103 -2.50 3.27 7.89
CA VAL A 103 -2.94 3.69 9.22
C VAL A 103 -4.24 4.46 9.03
N VAL A 104 -5.35 3.86 9.44
CA VAL A 104 -6.63 4.56 9.53
C VAL A 104 -6.53 5.53 10.68
N THR A 105 -6.82 6.80 10.43
CA THR A 105 -6.77 7.81 11.48
C THR A 105 -8.10 7.77 12.24
N PRO A 106 -8.13 7.33 13.52
CA PRO A 106 -9.36 7.39 14.29
C PRO A 106 -9.80 8.85 14.45
N PHE A 107 -11.09 9.08 14.31
CA PHE A 107 -11.68 10.42 14.45
C PHE A 107 -12.54 10.49 15.70
N HIS A 108 -12.09 11.28 16.67
CA HIS A 108 -12.87 11.62 17.86
C HIS A 108 -13.08 13.13 17.92
N GLU A 109 -14.31 13.58 18.19
CA GLU A 109 -14.60 15.01 18.26
C GLU A 109 -13.86 15.72 19.41
N ALA A 110 -13.56 14.98 20.49
CA ALA A 110 -12.72 15.46 21.60
C ALA A 110 -11.30 15.84 21.17
N ASP A 111 -10.84 15.33 20.03
CA ASP A 111 -9.55 15.64 19.43
C ASP A 111 -9.53 16.88 18.54
N VAL A 112 -10.67 17.53 18.38
CA VAL A 112 -10.79 18.74 17.59
C VAL A 112 -10.64 19.97 18.49
N GLN A 113 -9.61 20.76 18.20
CA GLN A 113 -9.42 22.08 18.80
C GLN A 113 -10.13 23.14 17.96
N PHE A 114 -11.02 23.90 18.60
CA PHE A 114 -11.74 25.00 17.96
C PHE A 114 -11.19 26.35 18.41
N VAL A 115 -10.80 27.19 17.46
CA VAL A 115 -10.34 28.55 17.69
C VAL A 115 -11.25 29.50 16.90
N PRO A 116 -12.01 30.38 17.57
CA PRO A 116 -12.73 31.46 16.87
C PRO A 116 -11.74 32.30 16.07
N CYS A 117 -12.08 32.63 14.83
CA CYS A 117 -11.21 33.41 13.95
C CYS A 117 -12.02 34.42 13.16
N ARG A 118 -11.37 35.42 12.57
CA ARG A 118 -12.01 36.36 11.64
C ARG A 118 -11.68 35.94 10.21
N THR A 119 -12.69 35.75 9.37
CA THR A 119 -12.49 35.56 7.93
C THR A 119 -12.58 36.91 7.22
N GLY A 120 -11.53 37.26 6.48
CA GLY A 120 -11.48 38.47 5.65
C GLY A 120 -11.93 38.16 4.23
N GLY A 121 -12.94 38.86 3.74
CA GLY A 121 -13.36 38.79 2.35
C GLY A 121 -14.34 39.92 2.01
N PRO A 122 -14.56 40.21 0.72
CA PRO A 122 -15.32 41.36 0.27
C PRO A 122 -16.81 41.18 0.57
N GLY A 123 -17.23 41.56 1.78
CA GLY A 123 -18.61 41.51 2.24
C GLY A 123 -18.87 42.68 3.17
N GLY A 124 -19.88 43.48 2.85
CA GLY A 124 -20.17 44.79 3.45
C GLY A 124 -20.46 44.79 4.95
N GLN A 125 -21.02 45.92 5.41
CA GLN A 125 -21.12 46.36 6.81
C GLN A 125 -21.70 45.32 7.81
N HIS A 126 -22.38 44.27 7.35
CA HIS A 126 -22.92 43.19 8.17
C HIS A 126 -21.87 42.14 8.62
N ARG A 127 -20.69 42.06 7.98
CA ARG A 127 -19.61 41.12 8.33
C ARG A 127 -18.79 41.54 9.58
N ASN A 128 -18.99 42.77 10.05
CA ASN A 128 -18.19 43.37 11.13
C ASN A 128 -18.75 43.16 12.56
N LYS A 129 -19.88 42.46 12.72
CA LYS A 129 -20.44 42.07 14.04
C LYS A 129 -20.11 40.62 14.37
N ALA A 130 -19.67 40.37 15.62
CA ALA A 130 -19.32 39.09 16.26
C ALA A 130 -18.93 37.96 15.29
N SER A 131 -17.62 37.73 15.13
CA SER A 131 -17.14 36.72 14.18
C SER A 131 -17.61 35.32 14.59
N THR A 132 -18.50 34.73 13.79
CA THR A 132 -19.03 33.38 13.99
C THR A 132 -18.12 32.32 13.38
N ALA A 133 -17.06 32.74 12.69
CA ALA A 133 -16.14 31.84 12.01
C ALA A 133 -15.27 31.07 13.01
N VAL A 134 -14.99 29.82 12.68
CA VAL A 134 -14.20 28.92 13.51
C VAL A 134 -13.13 28.23 12.68
N ARG A 135 -11.92 28.19 13.23
CA ARG A 135 -10.84 27.33 12.77
C ARG A 135 -10.85 26.07 13.63
N ALA A 136 -11.05 24.92 13.02
CA ALA A 136 -11.03 23.62 13.70
C ALA A 136 -9.80 22.84 13.27
N THR A 137 -9.05 22.30 14.23
CA THR A 137 -7.84 21.49 14.01
C THR A 137 -7.98 20.14 14.68
N HIS A 138 -7.88 19.05 13.92
CA HIS A 138 -7.82 17.70 14.49
C HIS A 138 -6.38 17.41 14.92
N ARG A 139 -6.13 17.32 16.24
CA ARG A 139 -4.75 17.23 16.78
C ARG A 139 -3.97 16.02 16.24
N PRO A 140 -4.51 14.79 16.20
CA PRO A 140 -3.77 13.61 15.73
C PRO A 140 -3.34 13.70 14.26
N SER A 141 -4.20 14.25 13.38
CA SER A 141 -3.89 14.33 11.94
C SER A 141 -3.24 15.64 11.51
N GLY A 142 -3.24 16.66 12.37
CA GLY A 142 -2.81 18.02 12.04
C GLY A 142 -3.68 18.76 11.02
N ARG A 143 -4.78 18.14 10.54
CA ARG A 143 -5.65 18.76 9.54
C ARG A 143 -6.46 19.89 10.15
N THR A 144 -6.53 20.99 9.41
CA THR A 144 -7.20 22.22 9.81
C THR A 144 -8.22 22.63 8.76
N VAL A 145 -9.39 23.08 9.20
CA VAL A 145 -10.42 23.69 8.36
C VAL A 145 -10.87 25.01 8.97
N VAL A 146 -11.35 25.94 8.14
CA VAL A 146 -11.96 27.19 8.58
C VAL A 146 -13.36 27.24 8.01
N VAL A 147 -14.35 27.52 8.85
CA VAL A 147 -15.77 27.57 8.48
C VAL A 147 -16.39 28.88 8.96
N ASP A 148 -17.03 29.59 8.03
CA ASP A 148 -17.72 30.86 8.26
C ASP A 148 -19.10 30.93 7.57
N THR A 149 -19.67 29.78 7.20
CA THR A 149 -20.90 29.69 6.40
C THR A 149 -22.15 30.13 7.15
N GLU A 150 -22.21 29.86 8.46
CA GLU A 150 -23.39 30.11 9.29
C GLU A 150 -23.23 31.34 10.18
N ARG A 151 -24.39 31.97 10.48
CA ARG A 151 -24.49 33.10 11.41
C ARG A 151 -24.35 32.72 12.89
N HIS A 152 -24.19 31.43 13.20
CA HIS A 152 -24.09 30.93 14.56
C HIS A 152 -22.82 30.08 14.74
N LEU A 153 -22.00 30.39 15.75
CA LEU A 153 -20.73 29.71 16.01
C LEU A 153 -20.89 28.19 16.22
N HIS A 154 -21.93 27.76 16.92
CA HIS A 154 -22.16 26.34 17.18
C HIS A 154 -22.50 25.56 15.90
N LEU A 155 -23.19 26.18 14.93
CA LEU A 155 -23.44 25.58 13.62
C LEU A 155 -22.14 25.48 12.83
N ASN A 156 -21.32 26.54 12.82
CA ASN A 156 -20.00 26.50 12.19
C ASN A 156 -19.08 25.45 12.81
N ARG A 157 -19.14 25.22 14.13
CA ARG A 157 -18.40 24.12 14.79
C ARG A 157 -18.86 22.75 14.30
N ARG A 158 -20.17 22.50 14.20
CA ARG A 158 -20.72 21.23 13.68
C ARG A 158 -20.29 20.98 12.24
N ILE A 159 -20.37 22.01 11.39
CA ILE A 159 -19.92 21.94 9.99
C ILE A 159 -18.41 21.65 9.94
N ALA A 160 -17.61 22.31 10.78
CA ALA A 160 -16.16 22.10 10.82
C ALA A 160 -15.76 20.67 11.22
N VAL A 161 -16.49 20.07 12.18
CA VAL A 161 -16.31 18.64 12.54
C VAL A 161 -16.58 17.73 11.36
N GLU A 162 -17.70 17.94 10.67
CA GLU A 162 -18.09 17.11 9.53
C GLU A 162 -17.08 17.23 8.38
N LEU A 163 -16.63 18.44 8.07
CA LEU A 163 -15.59 18.66 7.06
C LEU A 163 -14.26 18.02 7.44
N LEU A 164 -13.85 18.06 8.72
CA LEU A 164 -12.64 17.39 9.18
C LEU A 164 -12.77 15.87 9.04
N ARG A 165 -13.90 15.30 9.45
CA ARG A 165 -14.19 13.86 9.32
C ARG A 165 -14.10 13.42 7.87
N GLN A 166 -14.77 14.13 6.96
CA GLN A 166 -14.73 13.85 5.52
C GLN A 166 -13.32 13.98 4.95
N ARG A 167 -12.57 15.02 5.36
CA ARG A 167 -11.20 15.22 4.87
C ARG A 167 -10.27 14.09 5.29
N ILE A 168 -10.34 13.68 6.55
CA ILE A 168 -9.52 12.59 7.11
C ILE A 168 -9.88 11.26 6.44
N ALA A 169 -11.18 10.96 6.30
CA ALA A 169 -11.62 9.76 5.59
C ALA A 169 -11.11 9.75 4.13
N ALA A 170 -11.19 10.89 3.43
CA ALA A 170 -10.70 11.01 2.06
C ALA A 170 -9.17 10.84 1.98
N ASP A 171 -8.40 11.30 2.97
CA ASP A 171 -6.96 11.08 3.05
C ASP A 171 -6.62 9.60 3.26
N ASP A 172 -7.31 8.93 4.18
CA ASP A 172 -7.14 7.51 4.44
C ASP A 172 -7.49 6.67 3.19
N ASP A 173 -8.55 7.05 2.46
CA ASP A 173 -8.93 6.44 1.19
C ASP A 173 -7.92 6.70 0.08
N ALA A 174 -7.35 7.89 0.01
CA ALA A 174 -6.27 8.21 -0.92
C ALA A 174 -5.00 7.40 -0.61
N ALA A 175 -4.63 7.25 0.67
CA ALA A 175 -3.51 6.43 1.10
C ALA A 175 -3.71 4.95 0.73
N ARG A 176 -4.94 4.43 0.91
CA ARG A 176 -5.29 3.06 0.49
C ARG A 176 -5.17 2.85 -1.01
N ARG A 177 -5.69 3.79 -1.80
CA ARG A 177 -5.56 3.75 -3.28
C ARG A 177 -4.11 3.82 -3.71
N ALA A 178 -3.30 4.70 -3.12
CA ALA A 178 -1.88 4.79 -3.42
C ALA A 178 -1.13 3.48 -3.14
N GLY A 179 -1.48 2.76 -2.07
CA GLY A 179 -0.94 1.43 -1.79
C GLY A 179 -1.28 0.40 -2.86
N VAL A 180 -2.51 0.42 -3.38
CA VAL A 180 -2.94 -0.44 -4.50
C VAL A 180 -2.18 -0.06 -5.78
N ASP A 181 -2.08 1.23 -6.12
CA ASP A 181 -1.38 1.72 -7.30
C ASP A 181 0.11 1.34 -7.29
N ALA A 182 0.76 1.39 -6.13
CA ALA A 182 2.15 0.98 -5.99
C ALA A 182 2.34 -0.51 -6.35
N ARG A 183 1.39 -1.38 -6.01
CA ARG A 183 1.42 -2.80 -6.39
C ARG A 183 1.26 -2.98 -7.90
N TRP A 184 0.34 -2.24 -8.52
CA TRP A 184 0.15 -2.26 -9.97
C TRP A 184 1.41 -1.81 -10.71
N ARG A 185 2.07 -0.74 -10.26
CA ARG A 185 3.35 -0.30 -10.84
C ARG A 185 4.43 -1.38 -10.74
N ILE A 186 4.57 -2.04 -9.58
CA ILE A 186 5.50 -3.16 -9.42
C ILE A 186 5.15 -4.32 -10.37
N HIS A 187 3.87 -4.55 -10.64
CA HIS A 187 3.44 -5.56 -11.60
C HIS A 187 3.87 -5.21 -13.04
N ASP A 188 3.74 -3.94 -13.43
CA ASP A 188 4.04 -3.48 -14.79
C ASP A 188 5.54 -3.24 -15.04
N ASP A 189 6.31 -2.81 -14.02
CA ASP A 189 7.73 -2.45 -14.13
C ASP A 189 8.72 -3.65 -14.09
N LEU A 190 8.31 -4.82 -14.57
CA LEU A 190 9.18 -6.02 -14.60
C LEU A 190 10.38 -5.80 -15.53
N VAL A 191 11.57 -5.60 -14.95
CA VAL A 191 12.86 -5.64 -15.66
C VAL A 191 13.25 -7.10 -15.89
N ARG A 192 13.48 -7.47 -17.16
CA ARG A 192 13.87 -8.84 -17.54
C ARG A 192 15.39 -8.89 -17.74
N GLY A 193 16.06 -9.85 -17.09
CA GLY A 193 17.52 -9.96 -17.10
C GLY A 193 18.14 -9.52 -15.77
N ASP A 194 19.45 -9.75 -15.63
CA ASP A 194 20.25 -9.43 -14.43
C ASP A 194 19.61 -9.86 -13.09
N PRO A 195 19.39 -11.17 -12.89
CA PRO A 195 18.72 -11.63 -11.68
C PRO A 195 19.62 -11.49 -10.46
N VAL A 196 19.12 -10.82 -9.42
CA VAL A 196 19.78 -10.76 -8.10
C VAL A 196 19.85 -12.14 -7.44
N ARG A 197 18.97 -13.05 -7.86
CA ARG A 197 18.90 -14.42 -7.34
C ARG A 197 18.42 -15.40 -8.40
N VAL A 198 19.09 -16.54 -8.48
CA VAL A 198 18.74 -17.65 -9.39
C VAL A 198 18.49 -18.90 -8.57
N GLU A 199 17.31 -19.48 -8.74
CA GLU A 199 16.87 -20.71 -8.08
C GLU A 199 16.61 -21.81 -9.11
N ARG A 200 16.79 -23.07 -8.68
CA ARG A 200 16.63 -24.27 -9.50
C ARG A 200 15.80 -25.32 -8.74
N PRO A 201 15.15 -26.27 -9.46
CA PRO A 201 14.43 -27.40 -8.86
C PRO A 201 15.29 -28.20 -7.86
#